data_AF-A0A449I7R1-F1
#
_entry.id   AF-A0A449I7R1-F1
#
_cell.length_a   1.000
_cell.length_b   1.000
_cell.length_c   1.000
_cell.angle_alpha   90.00
_cell.angle_beta   90.00
_cell.angle_gamma   90.00
#
_symmetry.space_group_name_H-M   'P 1'
#
loop_
_entity.id
_entity.type
_entity.pdbx_description
1 polymer ?
#
loop_
_entity_poly.entity_id
_entity_poly.type
_entity_poly.pdbx_seq_one_letter_code
_entity_poly.pdbx_strand_id
1 'polypeptide(L)'
;MNSKLNVFTIVNSLYRSNTYILSASSDVDNGVWIVDLGDTDRLADCLAENMVLRGILLTHTHYDHIYGINDALRLFPDIRIITTEFGKQALCSPKLNYSRYHLNVEILYVINPKISKCFTMVMSFILLMSKRFMYTRFQVTTKVV
;
A
#
# COMPACT_ATOMS: atom_id res chain seq x y z
N MET A 1 8.25 -13.71 -21.99
CA MET A 1 8.18 -12.24 -21.86
C MET A 1 8.48 -11.89 -20.42
N ASN A 2 9.48 -11.06 -20.14
CA ASN A 2 9.76 -10.61 -18.77
C ASN A 2 8.82 -9.46 -18.44
N SER A 3 7.90 -9.67 -17.51
CA SER A 3 7.08 -8.60 -16.96
C SER A 3 7.96 -7.69 -16.10
N LYS A 4 7.93 -6.38 -16.39
CA LYS A 4 8.62 -5.37 -15.59
C LYS A 4 7.62 -4.78 -14.59
N LEU A 5 7.96 -4.86 -13.30
CA LEU A 5 7.24 -4.17 -12.23
C LEU A 5 7.70 -2.71 -12.18
N ASN A 6 6.77 -1.78 -12.32
CA ASN A 6 6.98 -0.37 -12.08
C ASN A 6 6.49 -0.02 -10.68
N VAL A 7 7.23 0.86 -10.01
CA VAL A 7 6.90 1.36 -8.67
C VAL A 7 6.95 2.88 -8.73
N PHE A 8 5.81 3.51 -8.45
CA PHE A 8 5.70 4.95 -8.25
C PHE A 8 5.50 5.24 -6.76
N THR A 9 6.06 6.34 -6.27
CA THR A 9 6.00 6.71 -4.85
C THR A 9 5.36 8.08 -4.70
N ILE A 10 4.37 8.16 -3.82
CA ILE A 10 3.79 9.40 -3.33
C ILE A 10 4.31 9.60 -1.91
N VAL A 11 4.95 10.76 -1.67
CA VAL A 11 5.34 11.17 -0.32
C VAL A 11 4.15 11.91 0.29
N ASN A 12 3.60 11.33 1.34
CA ASN A 12 2.40 11.79 2.01
C ASN A 12 2.63 13.07 2.81
N SER A 13 1.59 13.88 2.95
CA SER A 13 1.56 15.08 3.76
C SER A 13 1.73 14.77 5.24
N LEU A 14 1.09 13.69 5.71
CA LEU A 14 1.14 13.24 7.09
C LEU A 14 2.40 12.42 7.37
N TYR A 15 3.24 12.91 8.29
CA TYR A 15 4.51 12.29 8.72
C TYR A 15 5.50 11.92 7.62
N ARG A 16 5.27 12.37 6.37
CA ARG A 16 6.09 12.01 5.21
C ARG A 16 6.21 10.50 5.02
N SER A 17 5.15 9.76 5.38
CA SER A 17 5.02 8.35 5.03
C SER A 17 4.96 8.20 3.50
N ASN A 18 5.11 6.98 3.00
CA ASN A 18 5.08 6.74 1.56
C ASN A 18 3.88 5.87 1.19
N THR A 19 3.16 6.28 0.16
CA THR A 19 2.27 5.41 -0.60
C THR A 19 3.00 4.91 -1.84
N TYR A 20 2.91 3.62 -2.14
CA TYR A 20 3.47 3.05 -3.36
C TYR A 20 2.38 2.58 -4.31
N ILE A 21 2.59 2.82 -5.60
CA ILE A 21 1.72 2.35 -6.67
C ILE A 21 2.54 1.35 -7.49
N LEU A 22 2.07 0.11 -7.53
CA LEU A 22 2.71 -1.01 -8.21
C LEU A 22 1.92 -1.33 -9.46
N SER A 23 2.56 -1.28 -10.63
CA SER A 23 1.94 -1.67 -11.90
C SER A 23 2.85 -2.62 -12.68
N ALA A 24 2.26 -3.63 -13.31
CA ALA A 24 2.98 -4.45 -14.26
C ALA A 24 2.86 -3.81 -15.65
N SER A 25 3.99 -3.50 -16.28
CA SER A 25 3.97 -3.18 -17.71
C SER A 25 3.96 -4.49 -18.49
N SER A 26 2.78 -4.96 -18.85
CA SER A 26 2.56 -6.06 -19.78
C SER A 26 1.36 -5.77 -20.66
N ASP A 27 1.38 -6.24 -21.90
CA ASP A 27 0.26 -6.06 -22.85
C ASP A 27 -1.01 -6.82 -22.43
N VAL A 28 -0.94 -7.64 -21.37
CA VAL A 28 -1.97 -8.61 -20.96
C VAL A 28 -2.62 -8.26 -19.61
N ASP A 29 -1.91 -7.53 -18.74
CA ASP A 29 -2.40 -7.15 -17.41
C ASP A 29 -2.09 -5.68 -17.11
N ASN A 30 -3.15 -4.89 -16.98
CA ASN A 30 -3.10 -3.49 -16.54
C ASN A 30 -3.41 -3.35 -15.03
N GLY A 31 -3.15 -4.41 -14.27
CA GLY A 31 -3.40 -4.46 -12.83
C GLY A 31 -2.51 -3.48 -12.05
N VAL A 32 -3.15 -2.72 -11.16
CA VAL A 32 -2.47 -1.80 -10.24
C VAL A 32 -2.74 -2.20 -8.80
N TRP A 33 -1.71 -2.18 -7.96
CA TRP A 33 -1.82 -2.35 -6.52
C TRP A 33 -1.33 -1.08 -5.82
N ILE A 34 -1.98 -0.72 -4.72
CA ILE A 34 -1.53 0.36 -3.84
C ILE A 34 -0.93 -0.26 -2.59
N VAL A 35 0.12 0.34 -2.05
CA VAL A 35 0.70 -0.02 -0.75
C VAL A 35 0.63 1.20 0.17
N ASP A 36 0.08 1.03 1.37
CA ASP A 36 -0.03 2.05 2.42
C ASP A 36 -0.62 3.38 1.95
N LEU A 37 -1.92 3.37 1.69
CA LEU A 37 -2.60 4.54 1.15
C LEU A 37 -2.74 5.67 2.19
N GLY A 38 -2.07 6.78 1.93
CA GLY A 38 -2.18 8.04 2.65
C GLY A 38 -2.94 9.09 1.84
N ASP A 39 -2.24 10.04 1.22
CA ASP A 39 -2.87 11.11 0.44
C ASP A 39 -3.57 10.55 -0.80
N THR A 40 -4.85 10.89 -0.97
CA THR A 40 -5.68 10.37 -2.07
C THR A 40 -5.80 11.33 -3.24
N ASP A 41 -5.47 12.61 -3.06
CA ASP A 41 -5.58 13.66 -4.10
C ASP A 41 -4.79 13.32 -5.37
N ARG A 42 -3.63 12.67 -5.21
CA ARG A 42 -2.74 12.30 -6.32
C ARG A 42 -3.03 10.93 -6.92
N LEU A 43 -4.03 10.21 -6.38
CA LEU A 43 -4.32 8.85 -6.83
C LEU A 43 -4.88 8.86 -8.26
N ALA A 44 -5.74 9.83 -8.58
CA ALA A 44 -6.32 10.00 -9.91
C ALA A 44 -5.25 10.25 -10.98
N ASP A 45 -4.22 11.05 -10.66
CA ASP A 45 -3.10 11.33 -11.57
C ASP A 45 -2.29 10.08 -11.91
N CYS A 46 -2.34 9.06 -11.04
CA CYS A 46 -1.54 7.84 -11.17
C CYS A 46 -2.32 6.67 -11.79
N LEU A 47 -3.65 6.77 -11.89
CA LEU A 47 -4.52 5.73 -12.42
C LEU A 47 -5.05 6.15 -13.79
N ALA A 48 -4.44 5.61 -14.85
CA ALA A 48 -4.94 5.81 -16.21
C ALA A 48 -6.29 5.10 -16.43
N GLU A 49 -7.08 5.56 -17.40
CA GLU A 49 -8.43 5.02 -17.69
C GLU A 49 -8.45 3.51 -17.96
N ASN A 50 -7.35 2.94 -18.47
CA ASN A 50 -7.22 1.52 -18.79
C ASN A 50 -6.62 0.67 -17.66
N MET A 51 -6.27 1.28 -16.53
CA MET A 51 -5.71 0.59 -15.37
C MET A 51 -6.82 0.01 -14.49
N VAL A 52 -6.58 -1.20 -13.96
CA VAL A 52 -7.52 -1.88 -13.08
C VAL A 52 -6.94 -1.94 -11.68
N LEU A 53 -7.51 -1.14 -10.77
CA LEU A 53 -7.11 -1.15 -9.37
C LEU A 53 -7.54 -2.48 -8.71
N ARG A 54 -6.55 -3.30 -8.34
CA ARG A 54 -6.75 -4.66 -7.82
C ARG A 54 -7.01 -4.70 -6.32
N GLY A 55 -6.43 -3.76 -5.58
CA GLY A 55 -6.53 -3.70 -4.13
C GLY A 55 -5.46 -2.85 -3.46
N ILE A 56 -5.58 -2.73 -2.14
CA ILE A 56 -4.65 -2.03 -1.26
C ILE A 56 -3.95 -3.07 -0.37
N LEU A 57 -2.63 -3.07 -0.37
CA LEU A 57 -1.76 -3.86 0.48
C LEU A 57 -1.34 -2.98 1.67
N LEU A 58 -1.47 -3.48 2.89
CA LEU A 58 -1.02 -2.77 4.09
C LEU A 58 0.23 -3.41 4.65
N THR A 59 1.30 -2.62 4.77
CA THR A 59 2.57 -3.03 5.35
C THR A 59 2.42 -3.33 6.84
N HIS A 60 1.69 -2.44 7.50
CA HIS A 60 1.21 -2.49 8.86
C HIS A 60 0.03 -1.50 8.95
N THR A 61 -0.49 -1.23 10.15
CA THR A 61 -1.76 -0.51 10.32
C THR A 61 -1.64 0.72 11.20
N HIS A 62 -0.48 1.37 11.20
CA HIS A 62 -0.38 2.69 11.82
C HIS A 62 -1.13 3.73 10.97
N TYR A 63 -1.67 4.74 11.65
CA TYR A 63 -2.56 5.74 11.08
C TYR A 63 -2.00 6.40 9.81
N ASP A 64 -0.71 6.71 9.80
CA ASP A 64 0.00 7.38 8.71
C ASP A 64 0.14 6.54 7.42
N HIS A 65 -0.22 5.27 7.48
CA HIS A 65 -0.23 4.34 6.35
C HIS A 65 -1.65 3.91 5.92
N ILE A 66 -2.70 4.39 6.60
CA ILE A 66 -4.08 3.93 6.38
C ILE A 66 -5.11 5.06 6.27
N TYR A 67 -4.73 6.32 6.46
CA TYR A 67 -5.69 7.43 6.55
C TYR A 67 -6.45 7.71 5.24
N GLY A 68 -5.91 7.31 4.09
CA GLY A 68 -6.61 7.42 2.80
C GLY A 68 -7.56 6.27 2.47
N ILE A 69 -7.61 5.22 3.30
CA ILE A 69 -8.40 4.02 2.99
C ILE A 69 -9.90 4.32 2.88
N ASN A 70 -10.44 5.14 3.78
CA ASN A 70 -11.86 5.48 3.75
C ASN A 70 -12.23 6.23 2.48
N ASP A 71 -11.33 7.07 1.97
CA ASP A 71 -11.53 7.80 0.71
C ASP A 71 -11.53 6.83 -0.47
N ALA A 72 -10.57 5.90 -0.50
CA ALA A 72 -10.55 4.84 -1.50
C ALA A 72 -11.79 3.95 -1.46
N LEU A 73 -12.34 3.63 -0.29
CA LEU A 73 -13.59 2.86 -0.17
C LEU A 73 -14.81 3.64 -0.67
N ARG A 74 -14.80 4.99 -0.60
CA ARG A 74 -15.86 5.82 -1.19
C ARG A 74 -15.77 5.84 -2.72
N LEU A 75 -14.56 5.90 -3.26
CA LEU A 75 -14.31 5.93 -4.71
C LEU A 75 -14.45 4.54 -5.35
N PHE A 76 -14.01 3.49 -4.65
CA PHE A 76 -13.97 2.11 -5.10
C PHE A 76 -14.57 1.18 -4.02
N PRO A 77 -15.91 1.14 -3.85
CA PRO A 77 -16.57 0.39 -2.77
C PRO A 77 -16.23 -1.11 -2.72
N ASP A 78 -15.84 -1.68 -3.85
CA ASP A 78 -15.51 -3.10 -3.98
C ASP A 78 -14.02 -3.41 -3.84
N ILE A 79 -13.17 -2.39 -3.61
CA ILE A 79 -11.72 -2.58 -3.48
C ILE A 79 -11.39 -3.49 -2.30
N ARG A 80 -10.46 -4.42 -2.53
CA ARG A 80 -10.00 -5.34 -1.48
C ARG A 80 -8.83 -4.74 -0.72
N ILE A 81 -8.90 -4.82 0.60
CA ILE A 81 -7.80 -4.50 1.50
C ILE A 81 -7.15 -5.80 1.94
N ILE A 82 -5.84 -5.89 1.80
CA ILE A 82 -5.07 -7.08 2.12
C ILE A 82 -4.14 -6.72 3.27
N THR A 83 -4.28 -7.45 4.37
CA THR A 83 -3.49 -7.24 5.58
C THR A 83 -3.45 -8.53 6.40
N THR A 84 -2.75 -8.49 7.54
CA THR A 84 -2.68 -9.59 8.50
C THR A 84 -3.93 -9.65 9.38
N GLU A 85 -4.11 -10.73 10.14
CA GLU A 85 -5.23 -10.83 11.09
C GLU A 85 -5.20 -9.71 12.14
N PHE A 86 -4.00 -9.36 12.63
CA PHE A 86 -3.83 -8.23 13.53
C PHE A 86 -4.20 -6.92 12.83
N GLY A 87 -3.77 -6.72 11.59
CA GLY A 87 -4.11 -5.53 10.81
C GLY A 87 -5.63 -5.36 10.66
N LYS A 88 -6.37 -6.45 10.40
CA LYS A 88 -7.83 -6.42 10.39
C LYS A 88 -8.43 -5.88 11.68
N GLN A 89 -7.93 -6.32 12.84
CA GLN A 89 -8.39 -5.83 14.14
C GLN A 89 -8.02 -4.36 14.36
N ALA A 90 -6.81 -3.98 13.93
CA ALA A 90 -6.29 -2.63 14.09
C ALA A 90 -7.06 -1.60 13.24
N LEU A 91 -7.46 -1.96 12.02
CA LEU A 91 -8.29 -1.09 11.15
C LEU A 91 -9.60 -0.64 11.82
N CYS A 92 -10.15 -1.46 12.73
CA CYS A 92 -11.38 -1.16 13.47
C CYS A 92 -11.14 -0.53 14.85
N SER A 93 -9.89 -0.21 15.22
CA SER A 93 -9.54 0.23 16.56
C SER A 93 -8.55 1.41 16.52
N PRO A 94 -9.01 2.63 16.86
CA PRO A 94 -8.15 3.81 16.96
C PRO A 94 -6.95 3.66 17.88
N LYS A 95 -7.09 2.79 18.88
CA LYS A 95 -6.00 2.46 19.81
C LYS A 95 -4.93 1.61 19.14
N LEU A 96 -5.35 0.60 18.37
CA LEU A 96 -4.43 -0.34 17.73
C LEU A 96 -3.82 0.21 16.45
N ASN A 97 -4.54 1.07 15.72
CA ASN A 97 -4.02 1.79 14.56
C ASN A 97 -3.30 3.11 14.91
N TYR A 98 -3.19 3.41 16.21
CA TYR A 98 -2.57 4.61 16.78
C TYR A 98 -3.21 5.96 16.46
N SER A 99 -4.26 6.06 15.64
CA SER A 99 -4.95 7.34 15.35
C SER A 99 -5.39 8.09 16.62
N ARG A 100 -5.74 7.36 17.70
CA ARG A 100 -6.10 7.94 19.01
C ARG A 100 -5.01 8.82 19.64
N TYR A 101 -3.75 8.58 19.31
CA TYR A 101 -2.60 9.21 19.98
C TYR A 101 -2.04 10.43 19.24
N HIS A 102 -2.67 10.81 18.12
CA HIS A 102 -2.27 11.95 17.33
C HIS A 102 -3.20 13.14 17.62
N LEU A 103 -2.62 14.24 18.11
CA LEU A 103 -3.38 15.38 18.65
C LEU A 103 -4.13 16.21 17.59
N ASN A 104 -3.70 16.15 16.33
CA ASN A 104 -4.17 17.02 15.25
C ASN A 104 -4.73 16.23 14.06
N VAL A 105 -5.23 15.03 14.29
CA VAL A 105 -5.76 14.18 13.21
C VAL A 105 -7.09 13.57 13.63
N GLU A 106 -7.92 13.23 12.66
CA GLU A 106 -9.17 12.56 12.94
C GLU A 106 -8.94 11.14 13.45
N ILE A 107 -9.74 10.74 14.45
CA ILE A 107 -9.79 9.36 14.91
C ILE A 107 -10.32 8.49 13.77
N LEU A 108 -9.52 7.50 13.35
CA LEU A 108 -9.85 6.69 12.18
C LEU A 108 -10.43 5.34 12.56
N TYR A 109 -11.60 5.08 11.99
CA TYR A 109 -12.19 3.76 11.85
C TYR A 109 -12.32 3.45 10.36
N VAL A 110 -11.82 2.28 9.94
CA VAL A 110 -12.02 1.84 8.56
C VAL A 110 -13.37 1.13 8.45
N ILE A 111 -14.28 1.70 7.67
CA ILE A 111 -15.70 1.30 7.65
C ILE A 111 -15.95 0.32 6.50
N ASN A 112 -16.58 -0.81 6.79
CA ASN A 112 -16.99 -1.83 5.82
C ASN A 112 -15.89 -2.35 4.85
N PRO A 113 -14.63 -2.57 5.28
CA PRO A 113 -13.61 -3.02 4.36
C PRO A 113 -13.84 -4.46 3.90
N LYS A 114 -13.71 -4.71 2.59
CA LYS A 114 -13.58 -6.09 2.06
C LYS A 114 -12.17 -6.59 2.31
N ILE A 115 -11.96 -7.27 3.44
CA ILE A 115 -10.64 -7.74 3.86
C ILE A 115 -10.35 -9.15 3.34
N SER A 116 -9.25 -9.30 2.63
CA SER A 116 -8.69 -10.63 2.28
C SER A 116 -7.50 -10.93 3.19
N LYS A 117 -7.52 -12.10 3.84
CA LYS A 117 -6.43 -12.54 4.72
C LYS A 117 -5.21 -12.93 3.89
N CYS A 118 -4.04 -12.42 4.27
CA CYS A 118 -2.76 -12.90 3.75
C CYS A 118 -2.02 -13.63 4.88
N PHE A 119 -1.90 -14.97 4.76
CA PHE A 119 -1.33 -15.83 5.82
C PHE A 119 0.20 -15.71 5.93
N THR A 120 0.85 -15.35 4.83
CA THR A 120 2.29 -15.12 4.75
C THR A 120 2.52 -14.03 3.72
N MET A 121 3.49 -13.16 3.99
CA MET A 121 3.98 -12.09 3.12
C MET A 121 3.31 -10.73 3.29
N VAL A 122 3.91 -9.96 4.18
CA VAL A 122 3.97 -8.50 4.04
C VAL A 122 5.38 -8.05 4.45
N MET A 123 5.95 -8.59 5.54
CA MET A 123 7.24 -8.11 6.04
C MET A 123 8.41 -8.22 5.04
N SER A 124 8.69 -9.38 4.41
CA SER A 124 9.94 -9.52 3.63
C SER A 124 9.96 -8.76 2.29
N PHE A 125 8.82 -8.62 1.59
CA PHE A 125 8.76 -7.93 0.29
C PHE A 125 8.64 -6.41 0.43
N ILE A 126 7.98 -5.95 1.50
CA ILE A 126 7.83 -4.52 1.81
C ILE A 126 9.01 -3.98 2.62
N LEU A 127 9.62 -4.76 3.53
CA LEU A 127 10.92 -4.35 4.10
C LEU A 127 11.95 -4.16 3.00
N LEU A 128 11.88 -4.92 1.90
CA LEU A 128 12.79 -4.72 0.78
C LEU A 128 12.57 -3.36 0.10
N MET A 129 11.34 -2.84 0.10
CA MET A 129 10.98 -1.52 -0.43
C MET A 129 11.28 -0.39 0.55
N SER A 130 11.12 -0.59 1.86
CA SER A 130 11.49 0.41 2.88
C SER A 130 12.99 0.42 3.21
N LYS A 131 13.71 -0.71 3.01
CA LYS A 131 15.17 -0.84 3.27
C LYS A 131 16.06 -0.72 2.04
N ARG A 132 15.51 -0.55 0.83
CA ARG A 132 16.33 -0.29 -0.38
C ARG A 132 17.08 1.04 -0.34
N PHE A 133 16.87 1.85 0.69
CA PHE A 133 17.60 3.08 0.95
C PHE A 133 18.85 2.91 1.85
N MET A 134 19.21 1.69 2.30
CA MET A 134 20.37 1.51 3.20
C MET A 134 21.48 0.54 2.73
N TYR A 135 21.38 -0.08 1.56
CA TYR A 135 22.49 -0.85 0.98
C TYR A 135 22.61 -0.67 -0.54
N THR A 136 23.26 0.41 -0.94
CA THR A 136 24.05 0.46 -2.17
C THR A 136 25.21 -0.54 -2.07
N ARG A 137 25.04 -1.70 -2.69
CA ARG A 137 26.05 -2.67 -3.21
C ARG A 137 25.61 -4.08 -2.88
N PHE A 138 25.05 -4.76 -3.87
CA PHE A 138 25.47 -6.12 -4.21
C PHE A 138 25.25 -6.28 -5.72
N GLN A 139 26.34 -6.19 -6.47
CA GLN A 139 26.43 -6.81 -7.78
C GLN A 139 26.31 -8.32 -7.54
N VAL A 140 25.39 -8.98 -8.23
CA VAL A 140 25.49 -10.41 -8.45
C VAL A 140 25.46 -10.63 -9.96
N THR A 141 26.66 -10.60 -10.53
CA THR A 141 27.00 -11.33 -11.75
C THR A 141 26.89 -12.82 -11.45
N THR A 142 25.91 -13.51 -12.03
CA THR A 142 26.01 -14.96 -12.23
C THR A 142 26.61 -15.19 -13.62
N LYS A 143 27.90 -15.53 -13.65
CA LYS A 143 28.53 -16.13 -14.82
C LYS A 143 27.99 -17.55 -14.98
N VAL A 144 27.65 -17.86 -16.23
CA VAL A 144 27.49 -19.21 -16.76
C VAL A 144 28.83 -19.94 -16.66
N VAL A 145 28.83 -21.13 -16.03
CA VAL A 145 29.63 -22.29 -16.43
C VAL A 145 28.79 -23.53 -16.14
#